data_AF-A0A3P6SDL8-F1
#
_entry.id   AF-A0A3P6SDL8-F1
#
_cell.length_a   1.000
_cell.length_b   1.000
_cell.length_c   1.000
_cell.angle_alpha   90.00
_cell.angle_beta   90.00
_cell.angle_gamma   90.00
#
_symmetry.space_group_name_H-M   'P 1'
#
loop_
_entity.id
_entity.type
_entity.pdbx_description
1 polymer ?
#
loop_
_entity_poly.entity_id
_entity_poly.type
_entity_poly.pdbx_seq_one_letter_code
_entity_poly.pdbx_strand_id
1 'polypeptide(L)'
;MQIAARVLGVPIERVYIHETASDKVPNASPTAASVGSDMNGLAVQDACNKILKRLEPFKKSNPKGTWEDWVKEAYINRVSLSATGFAIIHSETVDYFNGKGAELFGYCVYGTACCEVEVDCLTGDHHEDVTKDF
;
A
#
# COMPACT_ATOMS: atom_id res chain seq x y z
N MET A 1 -6.84 0.60 0.48
CA MET A 1 -8.13 0.45 -0.26
C MET A 1 -7.95 0.56 -1.77
N GLN A 2 -7.35 1.63 -2.29
CA GLN A 2 -7.18 1.86 -3.75
C GLN A 2 -6.53 0.68 -4.50
N ILE A 3 -5.46 0.10 -3.95
CA ILE A 3 -4.78 -1.05 -4.56
C ILE A 3 -5.74 -2.25 -4.68
N ALA A 4 -6.45 -2.60 -3.61
CA ALA A 4 -7.41 -3.71 -3.62
C ALA A 4 -8.54 -3.48 -4.64
N ALA A 5 -9.12 -2.28 -4.66
CA ALA A 5 -10.19 -1.92 -5.60
C ALA A 5 -9.71 -2.05 -7.06
N ARG A 6 -8.52 -1.52 -7.36
CA ARG A 6 -7.91 -1.60 -8.70
C ARG A 6 -7.61 -3.03 -9.11
N VAL A 7 -7.00 -3.83 -8.22
CA VAL A 7 -6.62 -5.21 -8.55
C VAL A 7 -7.88 -6.04 -8.76
N LEU A 8 -8.85 -6.01 -7.84
CA LEU A 8 -10.08 -6.80 -7.94
C LEU A 8 -11.02 -6.34 -9.06
N GLY A 9 -10.86 -5.10 -9.53
CA GLY A 9 -11.71 -4.50 -10.57
C GLY A 9 -13.10 -4.12 -10.06
N VAL A 10 -13.17 -3.61 -8.83
CA VAL A 10 -14.43 -3.22 -8.16
C VAL A 10 -14.37 -1.75 -7.71
N PRO A 11 -15.52 -1.08 -7.54
CA PRO A 11 -15.57 0.26 -6.95
C PRO A 11 -14.97 0.29 -5.54
N ILE A 12 -14.35 1.42 -5.15
CA ILE A 12 -13.65 1.54 -3.86
C ILE A 12 -14.61 1.42 -2.67
N GLU A 13 -15.88 1.76 -2.86
CA GLU A 13 -16.96 1.67 -1.88
C GLU A 13 -17.26 0.22 -1.47
N ARG A 14 -16.84 -0.76 -2.28
CA ARG A 14 -16.95 -2.19 -1.95
C ARG A 14 -15.77 -2.73 -1.14
N VAL A 15 -14.75 -1.92 -0.92
CA VAL A 15 -13.55 -2.29 -0.15
C VAL A 15 -13.62 -1.61 1.21
N TYR A 16 -13.54 -2.41 2.27
CA TYR A 16 -13.55 -1.91 3.63
C TYR A 16 -12.35 -2.44 4.41
N ILE A 17 -11.75 -1.58 5.25
CA ILE A 17 -10.63 -1.91 6.12
C ILE A 17 -11.10 -1.69 7.56
N HIS A 18 -11.04 -2.74 8.37
CA HIS A 18 -11.16 -2.63 9.83
C HIS A 18 -9.83 -2.22 10.47
N GLU A 19 -9.78 -2.17 11.79
CA GLU A 19 -8.55 -1.97 12.56
C GLU A 19 -7.42 -2.96 12.20
N THR A 20 -6.19 -2.52 12.45
CA THR A 20 -5.00 -3.37 12.46
C THR A 20 -4.93 -4.14 13.77
N ALA A 21 -4.84 -5.47 13.70
CA ALA A 21 -4.76 -6.32 14.89
C ALA A 21 -3.88 -7.56 14.65
N SER A 22 -3.17 -8.01 15.69
CA SER A 22 -2.18 -9.10 15.62
C SER A 22 -2.78 -10.50 15.45
N ASP A 23 -4.07 -10.65 15.77
CA ASP A 23 -4.85 -11.86 15.49
C ASP A 23 -5.18 -11.99 13.98
N LYS A 24 -5.23 -10.87 13.24
CA LYS A 24 -5.46 -10.82 11.79
C LYS A 24 -4.14 -10.91 11.01
N VAL A 25 -3.14 -10.13 11.42
CA VAL A 25 -1.81 -10.08 10.79
C VAL A 25 -0.72 -10.18 11.87
N PRO A 26 -0.16 -11.38 12.09
CA PRO A 26 0.91 -11.56 13.07
C PRO A 26 2.24 -11.04 12.55
N ASN A 27 3.16 -10.72 13.46
CA ASN A 27 4.56 -10.36 13.16
C ASN A 27 4.74 -9.18 12.19
N ALA A 28 3.79 -8.25 12.18
CA ALA A 28 3.88 -7.06 11.35
C ALA A 28 5.03 -6.16 11.81
N SER A 29 5.81 -5.65 10.86
CA SER A 29 6.80 -4.59 11.10
C SER A 29 6.09 -3.27 11.46
N PRO A 30 6.76 -2.34 12.19
CA PRO A 30 6.19 -1.04 12.51
C PRO A 30 5.89 -0.23 11.24
N THR A 31 4.86 0.63 11.29
CA THR A 31 4.61 1.64 10.25
C THR A 31 5.66 2.75 10.35
N ALA A 32 6.80 2.55 9.67
CA ALA A 32 7.97 3.41 9.74
C ALA A 32 8.75 3.43 8.42
N ALA A 33 9.86 4.17 8.39
CA ALA A 33 10.83 4.23 7.30
C ALA A 33 10.27 4.62 5.91
N SER A 34 9.11 5.27 5.86
CA SER A 34 8.42 5.69 4.63
C SER A 34 8.06 4.56 3.64
N VAL A 35 8.15 3.29 4.04
CA VAL A 35 7.90 2.12 3.18
C VAL A 35 6.57 1.43 3.46
N GLY A 36 5.77 1.95 4.39
CA GLY A 36 4.53 1.32 4.85
C GLY A 36 3.55 1.05 3.71
N SER A 37 3.32 2.03 2.83
CA SER A 37 2.43 1.87 1.67
C SER A 37 2.96 0.87 0.65
N ASP A 38 4.28 0.83 0.43
CA ASP A 38 4.91 -0.05 -0.55
C ASP A 38 4.79 -1.51 -0.10
N MET A 39 5.21 -1.80 1.13
CA MET A 39 5.19 -3.15 1.70
C MET A 39 3.77 -3.70 1.81
N ASN A 40 2.88 -2.93 2.47
CA ASN A 40 1.50 -3.39 2.68
C ASN A 40 0.71 -3.38 1.36
N GLY A 41 1.02 -2.46 0.45
CA GLY A 41 0.40 -2.40 -0.87
C GLY A 41 0.70 -3.64 -1.71
N LEU A 42 1.96 -4.08 -1.73
CA LEU A 42 2.36 -5.32 -2.40
C LEU A 42 1.72 -6.56 -1.75
N ALA A 43 1.67 -6.62 -0.42
CA ALA A 43 1.00 -7.71 0.29
C ALA A 43 -0.50 -7.76 -0.05
N VAL A 44 -1.19 -6.62 -0.07
CA VAL A 44 -2.60 -6.52 -0.49
C VAL A 44 -2.77 -6.97 -1.94
N GLN A 45 -1.88 -6.55 -2.84
CA GLN A 45 -1.92 -6.96 -4.24
C GLN A 45 -1.78 -8.48 -4.39
N ASP A 46 -0.85 -9.10 -3.67
CA ASP A 46 -0.68 -10.56 -3.66
C ASP A 46 -1.95 -11.29 -3.17
N ALA A 47 -2.57 -10.83 -2.07
CA ALA A 47 -3.83 -11.38 -1.58
C ALA A 47 -4.96 -11.28 -2.64
N CYS A 48 -5.12 -10.11 -3.25
CA CYS A 48 -6.14 -9.86 -4.26
C CYS A 48 -5.91 -10.72 -5.52
N ASN A 49 -4.67 -10.90 -5.96
CA ASN A 49 -4.31 -11.76 -7.09
C ASN A 49 -4.66 -13.23 -6.82
N LYS A 50 -4.44 -13.72 -5.60
CA LYS A 50 -4.85 -15.08 -5.20
C LYS A 50 -6.37 -15.25 -5.30
N ILE A 51 -7.16 -14.26 -4.85
CA ILE A 51 -8.62 -14.29 -5.00
C ILE A 51 -9.03 -14.27 -6.47
N LEU A 52 -8.43 -13.39 -7.29
CA LEU A 52 -8.73 -13.33 -8.71
C LEU A 52 -8.42 -14.63 -9.45
N LYS A 53 -7.30 -15.28 -9.15
CA LYS A 53 -6.93 -16.56 -9.74
C LYS A 53 -7.98 -17.64 -9.43
N ARG A 54 -8.53 -17.62 -8.21
CA ARG A 54 -9.62 -18.54 -7.81
C ARG A 54 -10.94 -18.20 -8.49
N LEU A 55 -11.19 -16.92 -8.78
CA LEU A 55 -12.39 -16.46 -9.47
C LEU A 55 -12.32 -16.59 -11.00
N GLU A 56 -11.13 -16.80 -11.56
CA GLU A 56 -10.88 -16.83 -13.01
C GLU A 56 -11.78 -17.83 -13.78
N PRO A 57 -12.03 -19.07 -13.32
CA PRO A 57 -12.93 -19.99 -14.02
C PRO A 57 -14.37 -19.47 -14.12
N PHE A 58 -14.87 -18.81 -13.06
CA PHE A 58 -16.23 -18.27 -13.02
C PHE A 58 -16.38 -17.02 -13.90
N LYS A 59 -15.33 -16.18 -13.95
CA LYS A 59 -15.26 -15.05 -14.88
C LYS A 59 -15.25 -15.53 -16.34
N LYS A 60 -14.52 -16.61 -16.66
CA LYS A 60 -14.50 -17.19 -18.01
C LYS A 60 -15.82 -17.83 -18.40
N SER A 61 -16.49 -18.51 -17.46
CA SER A 61 -17.79 -19.14 -17.69
C SER A 61 -18.91 -18.11 -17.89
N ASN A 62 -18.86 -16.98 -17.16
CA ASN A 62 -19.84 -15.91 -17.28
C ASN A 62 -19.16 -14.53 -17.42
N PRO A 63 -18.60 -14.18 -18.60
CA PRO A 63 -17.82 -12.95 -18.77
C PRO A 63 -18.64 -11.66 -18.70
N LYS A 64 -19.96 -11.74 -18.90
CA LYS A 64 -20.89 -10.61 -18.75
C LYS A 64 -21.48 -10.50 -17.34
N GLY A 65 -21.14 -11.45 -16.46
CA GLY A 65 -21.62 -11.47 -15.08
C GLY A 65 -21.09 -10.30 -14.26
N THR A 66 -21.77 -10.04 -13.14
CA THR A 66 -21.32 -9.07 -12.15
C THR A 66 -20.33 -9.72 -11.18
N TRP A 67 -19.63 -8.90 -10.40
CA TRP A 67 -18.78 -9.37 -9.31
C TRP A 67 -19.54 -10.30 -8.34
N GLU A 68 -20.78 -9.94 -8.01
CA GLU A 68 -21.66 -10.73 -7.15
C GLU A 68 -21.94 -12.12 -7.71
N ASP A 69 -22.15 -12.23 -9.03
CA ASP A 69 -22.44 -13.51 -9.66
C ASP A 69 -21.24 -14.46 -9.55
N TRP A 70 -20.04 -13.95 -9.82
CA TRP A 70 -18.81 -14.74 -9.73
C TRP A 70 -18.50 -15.17 -8.29
N VAL A 71 -18.73 -14.29 -7.32
CA VAL A 71 -18.51 -14.59 -5.89
C VAL A 71 -19.52 -15.61 -5.38
N LYS A 72 -20.81 -15.47 -5.73
CA LYS A 72 -21.86 -16.43 -5.36
C LYS A 72 -21.58 -17.80 -5.95
N GLU A 73 -21.22 -17.85 -7.23
CA GLU A 73 -20.92 -19.12 -7.91
C GLU A 73 -19.69 -19.79 -7.29
N ALA A 74 -18.62 -19.03 -6.99
CA ALA A 74 -17.45 -19.54 -6.30
C ALA A 74 -17.78 -20.12 -4.93
N TYR A 75 -18.66 -19.46 -4.16
CA TYR A 75 -19.11 -19.94 -2.87
C TYR A 75 -19.88 -21.26 -2.97
N ILE A 76 -20.84 -21.37 -3.90
CA ILE A 76 -21.61 -22.61 -4.14
C ILE A 76 -20.66 -23.77 -4.51
N ASN A 77 -19.64 -23.48 -5.30
CA ASN A 77 -18.60 -24.45 -5.70
C ASN A 77 -17.52 -24.68 -4.63
N ARG A 78 -17.71 -24.18 -3.40
CA ARG A 78 -16.81 -24.38 -2.25
C ARG A 78 -15.37 -23.88 -2.50
N VAL A 79 -15.21 -22.87 -3.34
CA VAL A 79 -13.92 -22.23 -3.56
C VAL A 79 -13.67 -21.23 -2.44
N SER A 80 -12.49 -21.32 -1.80
CA SER A 80 -12.14 -20.42 -0.70
C SER A 80 -12.00 -18.97 -1.16
N LEU A 81 -12.76 -18.07 -0.52
CA LEU A 81 -12.77 -16.62 -0.78
C LEU A 81 -11.97 -15.81 0.25
N SER A 82 -11.18 -16.48 1.10
CA SER A 82 -10.23 -15.84 2.01
C SER A 82 -8.80 -16.10 1.57
N ALA A 83 -7.97 -15.06 1.55
CA ALA A 83 -6.56 -15.16 1.17
C ALA A 83 -5.70 -14.22 2.02
N THR A 84 -4.53 -14.71 2.41
CA THR A 84 -3.46 -13.90 2.99
C THR A 84 -2.48 -13.48 1.89
N GLY A 85 -1.92 -12.29 2.05
CA GLY A 85 -0.93 -11.72 1.15
C GLY A 85 0.38 -11.47 1.87
N PHE A 86 1.50 -11.57 1.16
CA PHE A 86 2.82 -11.37 1.74
C PHE A 86 3.77 -10.76 0.71
N ALA A 87 4.66 -9.86 1.15
CA ALA A 87 5.61 -9.21 0.27
C ALA A 87 6.91 -8.89 1.02
N ILE A 88 8.02 -8.96 0.29
CA ILE A 88 9.35 -8.54 0.74
C ILE A 88 9.86 -7.54 -0.30
N ILE A 89 10.18 -6.32 0.14
CA ILE A 89 10.66 -5.24 -0.75
C ILE A 89 12.19 -5.25 -0.92
N HIS A 90 12.92 -5.75 0.07
CA HIS A 90 14.37 -5.88 0.06
C HIS A 90 14.77 -7.03 0.98
N SER A 91 15.76 -7.82 0.57
CA SER A 91 16.16 -9.03 1.30
C SER A 91 17.67 -9.17 1.52
N GLU A 92 18.48 -8.24 0.98
CA GLU A 92 19.92 -8.31 1.12
C GLU A 92 20.37 -7.68 2.44
N THR A 93 21.26 -8.36 3.15
CA THR A 93 21.84 -7.85 4.38
C THR A 93 22.98 -6.89 4.07
N VAL A 94 23.01 -5.75 4.76
CA VAL A 94 24.10 -4.78 4.65
C VAL A 94 25.35 -5.31 5.34
N ASP A 95 26.45 -5.39 4.60
CA ASP A 95 27.78 -5.66 5.13
C ASP A 95 28.50 -4.33 5.36
N TYR A 96 28.41 -3.83 6.59
CA TYR A 96 29.06 -2.59 7.01
C TYR A 96 30.59 -2.66 7.02
N PHE A 97 31.19 -3.86 7.01
CA PHE A 97 32.63 -4.04 7.06
C PHE A 97 33.27 -4.02 5.67
N ASN A 98 32.64 -4.70 4.70
CA ASN A 98 33.15 -4.79 3.34
C ASN A 98 32.43 -3.85 2.35
N GLY A 99 31.46 -3.05 2.82
CA GLY A 99 30.73 -2.07 2.01
C GLY A 99 29.74 -2.67 1.01
N LYS A 100 29.38 -3.95 1.16
CA LYS A 100 28.41 -4.63 0.28
C LYS A 100 26.99 -4.40 0.81
N GLY A 101 26.00 -4.28 -0.09
CA GLY A 101 24.60 -4.02 0.28
C GLY A 101 24.31 -2.55 0.60
N ALA A 102 25.19 -1.63 0.19
CA ALA A 102 24.97 -0.18 0.31
C ALA A 102 23.80 0.35 -0.55
N GLU A 103 23.17 -0.51 -1.37
CA GLU A 103 21.87 -0.27 -2.03
C GLU A 103 20.69 -0.32 -1.02
N LEU A 104 20.89 0.26 0.18
CA LEU A 104 20.02 0.24 1.35
C LEU A 104 18.57 0.69 1.08
N PHE A 105 18.35 1.42 0.01
CA PHE A 105 17.08 2.05 -0.32
C PHE A 105 16.62 1.54 -1.70
N GLY A 106 15.42 0.98 -1.77
CA GLY A 106 14.85 0.50 -3.04
C GLY A 106 14.68 1.61 -4.08
N TYR A 107 14.62 2.88 -3.63
CA TYR A 107 14.68 4.09 -4.44
C TYR A 107 15.00 5.29 -3.55
N CYS A 108 15.41 6.41 -4.15
CA CYS A 108 15.60 7.68 -3.47
C CYS A 108 14.50 8.67 -3.83
N VAL A 109 14.08 9.50 -2.86
CA VAL A 109 13.16 10.61 -3.07
C VAL A 109 13.97 11.91 -3.05
N TYR A 110 13.82 12.73 -4.08
CA TYR A 110 14.51 14.01 -4.22
C TYR A 110 13.48 15.15 -4.22
N GLY A 111 13.83 16.28 -3.61
CA GLY A 111 13.00 17.48 -3.56
C GLY A 111 13.85 18.72 -3.25
N THR A 112 13.31 19.89 -3.56
CA THR A 112 13.90 21.20 -3.21
C THR A 112 12.81 22.07 -2.58
N ALA A 113 13.18 22.96 -1.67
CA ALA A 113 12.29 23.90 -1.01
C ALA A 113 12.98 25.25 -0.82
N CYS A 114 12.21 26.34 -0.88
CA CYS A 114 12.61 27.69 -0.54
C CYS A 114 11.56 28.26 0.41
N CYS A 115 12.00 28.87 1.51
CA CYS A 115 11.12 29.47 2.52
C CYS A 115 11.61 30.88 2.82
N GLU A 116 10.67 31.81 3.01
CA GLU A 116 10.91 33.18 3.42
C GLU A 116 10.20 33.47 4.75
N VAL A 117 10.89 34.18 5.65
CA VAL A 117 10.38 34.52 6.98
C VAL A 117 10.75 35.97 7.29
N GLU A 118 9.79 36.71 7.84
CA GLU A 118 10.05 38.02 8.44
C GLU A 118 10.11 37.85 9.96
N VAL A 119 11.12 38.47 10.58
CA VAL A 119 11.44 38.34 12.00
C VAL A 119 11.36 39.72 12.66
N ASP A 120 10.60 39.83 13.75
CA ASP A 120 10.59 41.03 14.59
C ASP A 120 11.79 41.01 15.55
N CYS A 121 12.75 41.89 15.29
CA CYS A 121 13.98 42.00 16.08
C CYS A 121 13.78 42.48 17.52
N LEU A 122 12.64 43.07 17.88
CA LEU A 122 12.38 43.57 19.23
C LEU A 122 11.73 42.52 20.14
N THR A 123 10.98 41.59 19.55
CA THR A 123 10.20 40.59 20.29
C THR A 123 10.72 39.16 20.09
N GLY A 124 11.48 38.92 19.02
CA GLY A 124 11.89 37.59 18.60
C GLY A 124 10.77 36.78 17.92
N ASP A 125 9.63 37.42 17.64
CA ASP A 125 8.53 36.81 16.89
C ASP A 125 8.89 36.68 15.41
N HIS A 126 8.23 35.76 14.71
CA HIS A 126 8.38 35.59 13.27
C HIS A 126 7.07 35.15 12.64
N HIS A 127 6.87 35.55 11.39
CA HIS A 127 5.82 34.97 10.56
C HIS A 127 6.39 34.45 9.24
N GLU A 128 5.86 33.31 8.80
CA GLU A 128 6.06 32.84 7.44
C GLU A 128 5.34 33.81 6.50
N ASP A 129 6.07 34.39 5.56
CA ASP A 129 5.47 35.34 4.64
C ASP A 129 4.66 34.57 3.58
N VAL A 130 3.34 34.46 3.80
CA VAL A 130 2.42 33.73 2.90
C VAL A 130 1.92 34.62 1.77
N THR A 131 2.41 35.86 1.65
CA THR A 131 1.91 36.87 0.70
C THR A 131 2.99 37.53 -0.15
N LYS A 132 3.00 37.15 -1.45
CA LYS A 132 3.59 37.81 -2.64
C LYS A 132 5.11 37.66 -2.79
N ASP A 133 5.67 37.11 -3.87
CA ASP A 133 5.43 37.40 -5.29
C ASP A 133 5.58 36.15 -6.20
N PHE A 134 4.55 35.91 -7.02
CA PHE A 134 4.64 35.46 -8.41
C PHE A 134 3.65 36.29 -9.24
#